data_AF-A0A9E2CM43-F1
#
_entry.id   AF-A0A9E2CM43-F1
#
_cell.length_a   1.000
_cell.length_b   1.000
_cell.length_c   1.000
_cell.angle_alpha   90.00
_cell.angle_beta   90.00
_cell.angle_gamma   90.00
#
_symmetry.space_group_name_H-M   'P 1'
#
loop_
_entity.id
_entity.type
_entity.pdbx_description
1 polymer ?
#
loop_
_entity_poly.entity_id
_entity_poly.type
_entity_poly.pdbx_seq_one_letter_code
_entity_poly.pdbx_strand_id
1 'polypeptide(L)'
;MTSAVNNTIELSAATQQDLRRLREATRGVAGSVFYGQLLKTMRDSSIKGTYGHGGRGEEVFAAQLHAELADRMGQATRVGLSEALYRRFEEQQIRVSVETTLERSTT
;
A
#
# COMPACT_ATOMS: atom_id res chain seq x y z
N MET A 1 -5.06 33.34 -27.79
CA MET A 1 -4.48 32.86 -26.52
C MET A 1 -5.55 32.21 -25.63
N THR A 2 -6.30 31.24 -26.18
CA THR A 2 -7.48 30.64 -25.51
C THR A 2 -7.49 29.12 -25.73
N SER A 3 -6.35 28.46 -25.49
CA SER A 3 -6.26 27.00 -25.64
C SER A 3 -5.37 26.33 -24.59
N ALA A 4 -4.65 27.10 -23.78
CA ALA A 4 -3.90 26.59 -22.63
C ALA A 4 -4.78 26.30 -21.37
N VAL A 5 -6.09 26.54 -21.43
CA VAL A 5 -7.00 26.60 -20.26
C VAL A 5 -7.97 25.42 -20.15
N ASN A 6 -8.12 24.58 -21.18
CA ASN A 6 -8.86 23.31 -21.03
C ASN A 6 -7.92 22.22 -20.48
N ASN A 7 -7.45 22.46 -19.27
CA ASN A 7 -7.26 21.46 -18.23
C ASN A 7 -6.67 20.14 -18.73
N THR A 8 -5.34 20.11 -18.84
CA THR A 8 -4.53 19.01 -18.32
C THR A 8 -5.17 17.66 -18.52
N ILE A 9 -5.17 17.20 -19.77
CA ILE A 9 -4.91 15.82 -20.16
C ILE A 9 -5.49 14.82 -19.16
N GLU A 10 -6.65 14.25 -19.47
CA GLU A 10 -7.05 12.95 -18.92
C GLU A 10 -5.79 12.11 -18.75
N LEU A 11 -5.40 11.80 -17.49
CA LEU A 11 -4.21 10.99 -17.24
C LEU A 11 -4.22 9.87 -18.28
N SER A 12 -3.16 9.75 -19.08
CA SER A 12 -3.15 8.79 -20.17
C SER A 12 -3.61 7.43 -19.62
N ALA A 13 -4.35 6.64 -20.40
CA ALA A 13 -4.88 5.36 -19.90
C ALA A 13 -3.78 4.49 -19.25
N ALA A 14 -2.54 4.63 -19.72
CA ALA A 14 -1.33 4.06 -19.12
C ALA A 14 -1.03 4.63 -17.71
N THR A 15 -0.98 5.95 -17.55
CA THR A 15 -0.76 6.60 -16.23
C THR A 15 -1.86 6.24 -15.23
N GLN A 16 -3.14 6.18 -15.64
CA GLN A 16 -4.21 5.73 -14.74
C GLN A 16 -4.05 4.25 -14.35
N GLN A 17 -3.62 3.40 -15.28
CA GLN A 17 -3.35 2.00 -15.00
C GLN A 17 -2.19 1.83 -14.02
N ASP A 18 -1.15 2.63 -14.16
CA ASP A 18 -0.01 2.58 -13.26
C ASP A 18 -0.35 3.08 -11.86
N LEU A 19 -1.18 4.13 -11.74
CA LEU A 19 -1.69 4.58 -10.44
C LEU A 19 -2.57 3.52 -9.75
N ARG A 20 -3.41 2.79 -10.50
CA ARG A 20 -4.17 1.66 -9.94
C ARG A 20 -3.25 0.57 -9.40
N ARG A 21 -2.26 0.16 -10.19
CA ARG A 21 -1.24 -0.82 -9.78
C ARG A 21 -0.45 -0.35 -8.57
N LEU A 22 -0.07 0.92 -8.53
CA LEU A 22 0.63 1.52 -7.40
C LEU A 22 -0.23 1.47 -6.14
N ARG A 23 -1.52 1.78 -6.25
CA ARG A 23 -2.48 1.68 -5.13
C ARG A 23 -2.59 0.26 -4.60
N GLU A 24 -2.70 -0.75 -5.47
CA GLU A 24 -2.69 -2.17 -5.07
C GLU A 24 -1.37 -2.55 -4.38
N ALA A 25 -0.22 -2.23 -4.98
CA ALA A 25 1.09 -2.58 -4.45
C ALA A 25 1.30 -1.98 -3.06
N THR A 26 0.89 -0.72 -2.87
CA THR A 26 1.06 -0.02 -1.59
C THR A 26 0.20 -0.63 -0.48
N ARG A 27 -1.03 -1.09 -0.82
CA ARG A 27 -1.87 -1.85 0.11
C ARG A 27 -1.24 -3.18 0.50
N GLY A 28 -0.70 -3.92 -0.47
CA GLY A 28 -0.01 -5.19 -0.24
C GLY A 28 1.22 -5.04 0.65
N VAL A 29 2.02 -3.98 0.45
CA VAL A 29 3.19 -3.68 1.28
C VAL A 29 2.78 -3.32 2.71
N ALA A 30 1.78 -2.44 2.88
CA ALA A 30 1.31 -2.07 4.21
C ALA A 30 0.74 -3.29 4.97
N GLY A 31 -0.03 -4.14 4.30
CA GLY A 31 -0.54 -5.40 4.86
C GLY A 31 0.60 -6.34 5.27
N SER A 32 1.40 -6.79 4.32
CA SER A 32 2.41 -7.83 4.55
C SER A 32 3.58 -7.38 5.42
N VAL A 33 4.11 -6.17 5.20
CA VAL A 33 5.37 -5.73 5.84
C VAL A 33 5.10 -5.08 7.19
N PHE A 34 4.11 -4.19 7.28
CA PHE A 34 3.84 -3.48 8.53
C PHE A 34 2.92 -4.28 9.44
N TYR A 35 1.69 -4.60 9.00
CA TYR A 35 0.74 -5.32 9.84
C TYR A 35 1.16 -6.77 10.09
N GLY A 36 1.75 -7.44 9.10
CA GLY A 36 2.30 -8.79 9.26
C GLY A 36 3.39 -8.85 10.34
N GLN A 37 4.34 -7.90 10.32
CA GLN A 37 5.40 -7.86 11.31
C GLN A 37 4.91 -7.41 12.69
N LEU A 38 3.94 -6.50 12.76
CA LEU A 38 3.30 -6.09 14.01
C LEU A 38 2.61 -7.27 14.69
N LEU A 39 1.77 -8.00 13.95
CA LEU A 39 1.05 -9.16 14.47
C LEU A 39 1.99 -10.30 14.86
N LYS A 40 3.07 -10.51 14.09
CA LYS A 40 4.15 -11.44 14.46
C LYS A 40 4.81 -11.04 15.78
N THR A 41 5.15 -9.77 15.94
CA THR A 41 5.77 -9.25 17.17
C THR A 41 4.81 -9.39 18.37
N MET A 42 3.51 -9.15 18.17
CA MET A 42 2.49 -9.35 19.21
C MET A 42 2.41 -10.81 19.65
N ARG A 43 2.42 -11.76 18.69
CA ARG A 43 2.44 -13.21 18.98
C ARG A 43 3.70 -13.64 19.74
N ASP A 44 4.84 -13.05 19.38
CA ASP A 44 6.13 -13.39 19.97
C ASP A 44 6.33 -12.65 21.33
N SER A 45 5.49 -11.66 21.66
CA SER A 45 5.54 -10.92 22.92
C SER A 45 5.01 -11.74 24.11
N SER A 46 5.63 -11.56 25.28
CA SER A 46 5.36 -12.34 26.50
C SER A 46 4.09 -11.91 27.27
N ILE A 47 3.10 -11.29 26.62
CA ILE A 47 1.74 -11.05 27.19
C ILE A 47 0.96 -12.38 27.35
N LYS A 48 1.63 -13.53 27.23
CA LYS A 48 1.09 -14.85 27.54
C LYS A 48 0.96 -14.99 29.06
N GLY A 49 -0.23 -14.69 29.59
CA GLY A 49 -0.60 -15.05 30.96
C GLY A 49 -0.47 -16.56 31.20
N THR A 50 -0.34 -16.95 32.47
CA THR A 50 -0.06 -18.32 32.94
C THR A 50 -1.12 -19.36 32.53
N TYR A 51 -2.24 -18.93 31.94
CA TYR A 51 -3.36 -19.77 31.51
C TYR A 51 -3.78 -19.35 30.10
N GLY A 52 -3.54 -20.19 29.10
CA GLY A 52 -3.86 -19.91 27.70
C GLY A 52 -2.75 -20.32 26.74
N HIS A 53 -2.29 -21.57 26.84
CA HIS A 53 -1.39 -22.15 25.85
C HIS A 53 -2.21 -23.13 25.02
N GLY A 54 -2.82 -22.69 23.93
CA GLY A 54 -3.56 -23.54 22.99
C GLY A 54 -2.66 -24.50 22.19
N GLY A 55 -1.43 -24.75 22.68
CA GLY A 55 -0.46 -25.68 22.14
C GLY A 55 -0.03 -25.35 20.72
N ARG A 56 0.51 -26.36 20.02
CA ARG A 56 0.96 -26.23 18.62
C ARG A 56 -0.18 -25.90 17.63
N GLY A 57 -1.43 -26.20 18.01
CA GLY A 57 -2.61 -25.86 17.20
C GLY A 57 -2.83 -24.35 17.13
N GLU A 58 -2.81 -23.68 18.29
CA GLU A 58 -2.94 -22.21 18.34
C GLU A 58 -1.84 -21.51 17.55
N GLU A 59 -0.59 -21.97 17.62
CA GLU A 59 0.53 -21.32 16.90
C GLU A 59 0.37 -21.34 15.37
N VAL A 60 -0.11 -22.45 14.81
CA VAL A 60 -0.31 -22.61 13.37
C VAL A 60 -1.52 -21.81 12.90
N PHE A 61 -2.65 -21.89 13.61
CA PHE A 61 -3.85 -21.14 13.25
C PHE A 61 -3.71 -19.64 13.52
N ALA A 62 -2.93 -19.23 14.53
CA ALA A 62 -2.60 -17.84 14.76
C ALA A 62 -1.78 -17.26 13.60
N ALA A 63 -0.79 -18.00 13.07
CA ALA A 63 -0.01 -17.53 11.92
C ALA A 63 -0.89 -17.28 10.68
N GLN A 64 -1.82 -18.19 10.38
CA GLN A 64 -2.75 -18.05 9.27
C GLN A 64 -3.76 -16.91 9.50
N LEU A 65 -4.32 -16.83 10.71
CA LEU A 65 -5.24 -15.76 11.09
C LEU A 65 -4.56 -14.38 11.01
N HIS A 66 -3.31 -14.27 11.45
CA HIS A 66 -2.55 -13.02 11.35
C HIS A 66 -2.28 -12.62 9.91
N ALA A 67 -1.99 -13.56 9.02
CA ALA A 67 -1.82 -13.28 7.59
C ALA A 67 -3.11 -12.70 6.98
N GLU A 68 -4.25 -13.32 7.27
CA GLU A 68 -5.56 -12.84 6.82
C GLU A 68 -5.90 -11.47 7.43
N LEU A 69 -5.62 -11.28 8.73
CA LEU A 69 -5.85 -10.00 9.41
C LEU A 69 -5.00 -8.89 8.81
N ALA A 70 -3.73 -9.18 8.53
CA ALA A 70 -2.79 -8.24 7.94
C ALA A 70 -3.23 -7.80 6.53
N ASP A 71 -3.69 -8.74 5.71
CA ASP A 71 -4.23 -8.44 4.38
C ASP A 71 -5.49 -7.57 4.46
N ARG A 72 -6.44 -7.96 5.31
CA ARG A 72 -7.65 -7.16 5.56
C ARG A 72 -7.34 -5.77 6.09
N MET A 73 -6.36 -5.61 6.99
CA MET A 73 -5.94 -4.30 7.51
C MET A 73 -5.25 -3.45 6.42
N GLY A 74 -4.45 -4.06 5.55
CA GLY A 74 -3.85 -3.40 4.39
C GLY A 74 -4.89 -2.87 3.40
N GLN A 75 -6.00 -3.60 3.23
CA GLN A 75 -7.10 -3.25 2.33
C GLN A 75 -8.14 -2.29 2.95
N ALA A 76 -8.46 -2.46 4.23
CA ALA A 76 -9.57 -1.76 4.91
C ALA A 76 -9.29 -0.29 5.24
N THR A 77 -8.03 0.15 5.18
CA THR A 77 -7.67 1.48 5.70
C THR A 77 -7.74 2.55 4.60
N ARG A 78 -8.88 3.22 4.50
CA ARG A 78 -9.09 4.39 3.62
C ARG A 78 -8.34 5.66 4.09
N VAL A 79 -7.85 5.65 5.34
CA VAL A 79 -7.10 6.73 6.01
C VAL A 79 -5.96 6.11 6.85
N GLY A 80 -5.00 5.45 6.20
CA GLY A 80 -3.95 4.67 6.88
C GLY A 80 -2.61 4.70 6.18
N LEU A 81 -1.67 3.89 6.68
CA LEU A 81 -0.30 3.81 6.17
C LEU A 81 -0.25 3.56 4.65
N SER A 82 -1.13 2.71 4.12
CA SER A 82 -1.23 2.42 2.69
C SER A 82 -1.60 3.65 1.86
N GLU A 83 -2.51 4.48 2.34
CA GLU A 83 -2.91 5.73 1.66
C GLU A 83 -1.81 6.81 1.78
N ALA A 84 -1.12 6.89 2.93
CA ALA A 84 0.01 7.81 3.12
C ALA A 84 1.18 7.48 2.18
N LEU A 85 1.52 6.19 2.06
CA LEU A 85 2.52 5.71 1.12
C LEU A 85 2.07 5.95 -0.34
N TYR A 86 0.79 5.70 -0.65
CA TYR A 86 0.26 5.88 -2.01
C TYR A 86 0.40 7.34 -2.45
N ARG A 87 -0.02 8.29 -1.61
CA ARG A 87 0.08 9.73 -1.89
C ARG A 87 1.52 10.14 -2.18
N ARG A 88 2.48 9.65 -1.38
CA ARG A 88 3.89 9.97 -1.57
C ARG A 88 4.44 9.46 -2.91
N PHE A 89 4.04 8.25 -3.32
CA PHE A 89 4.49 7.66 -4.58
C PHE A 89 3.75 8.23 -5.79
N GLU A 90 2.47 8.57 -5.67
CA GLU A 90 1.68 9.25 -6.70
C GLU A 90 2.31 10.59 -7.10
N GLU A 91 2.70 11.40 -6.10
CA GLU A 91 3.43 12.66 -6.34
C GLU A 91 4.75 12.46 -7.11
N GLN A 92 5.48 11.39 -6.82
CA GLN A 92 6.72 11.05 -7.53
C GLN A 92 6.45 10.62 -8.97
N GLN A 93 5.44 9.78 -9.19
CA GLN A 93 5.11 9.26 -10.50
C GLN A 93 4.59 10.35 -11.45
N ILE A 94 3.82 11.30 -10.92
CA ILE A 94 3.38 12.49 -11.65
C ILE A 94 4.60 13.34 -12.05
N ARG A 95 5.55 13.58 -11.15
CA ARG A 95 6.77 14.33 -11.46
C ARG A 95 7.59 13.70 -12.58
N VAL A 96 7.84 12.39 -12.52
CA VAL A 96 8.59 11.65 -13.54
C VAL A 96 7.90 11.70 -14.91
N SER A 97 6.57 11.61 -14.93
CA SER A 97 5.79 11.67 -16.18
C SER A 97 5.86 13.05 -16.84
N VAL A 98 5.88 14.13 -16.04
CA VAL A 98 6.02 15.51 -16.53
C VAL A 98 7.42 15.73 -17.13
N GLU A 99 8.47 15.27 -16.46
CA GLU A 99 9.85 15.41 -16.93
C GLU A 99 10.09 14.68 -18.27
N THR A 100 9.58 13.46 -18.40
CA THR A 100 9.65 12.66 -19.64
C THR A 100 8.93 13.35 -20.82
N THR A 101 7.88 14.12 -20.53
CA THR A 101 7.11 14.84 -21.58
C THR A 101 7.86 16.09 -22.05
N LEU A 102 8.60 16.74 -21.16
CA LEU A 102 9.42 17.91 -21.51
C LEU A 102 10.61 17.55 -22.39
N GLU A 103 11.28 16.42 -22.14
CA GLU A 103 12.41 15.97 -22.98
C GLU A 103 12.00 15.57 -24.41
N ARG A 104 10.76 15.09 -24.60
CA ARG A 104 10.23 14.73 -25.93
C ARG A 104 9.75 15.93 -26.76
N SER A 105 9.66 17.12 -26.17
CA SER A 105 9.17 18.34 -26.83
C SER A 105 10.29 19.24 -27.36
N THR A 106 11.55 19.00 -26.96
CA THR A 106 12.73 19.78 -27.35
C THR A 106 13.62 19.09 -28.39
N THR A 107 13.24 17.91 -28.88
CA THR A 107 13.87 17.20 -30.01
C THR A 107 12.88 17.09 -31.15
#